data_AF-A0A2V7BXF7-F1
#
_entry.id   AF-A0A2V7BXF7-F1
#
_cell.length_a   1.000
_cell.length_b   1.000
_cell.length_c   1.000
_cell.angle_alpha   90.00
_cell.angle_beta   90.00
_cell.angle_gamma   90.00
#
_symmetry.space_group_name_H-M   'P 1'
#
loop_
_entity.id
_entity.type
_entity.pdbx_description
1 polymer ?
#
loop_
_entity_poly.entity_id
_entity_poly.type
_entity_poly.pdbx_seq_one_letter_code
_entity_poly.pdbx_strand_id
1 'polypeptide(L)'
;MEIVDSQFRSFPPREPWLLRRSVVLTSPRRSFIAMEQQACACPRCSRTISPEDTVMFGPGRLSHLDCQQPRVLSAEERALLFTYCRDHPVGNCIACAGDFKLSELALDVLGFLRYLCPRCRRDLTDSVRAHLYGCAMLPMEVRRRAQVARETARSLVKQSSQRGGAADVLMREAESALAALREAMRQTPILRRVSAIEHQGWQITPHSYEVDGARWCPKALMRNVARESLHTQVALARMFDTKQDADAYAVEMAKRLIDNHGQALA
;
A
#
# COMPACT_ATOMS: atom_id res chain seq x y z
N MET A 1 -44.75 -66.44 12.64
CA MET A 1 -45.14 -66.72 11.25
C MET A 1 -45.28 -65.37 10.55
N GLU A 2 -44.70 -65.23 9.37
CA GLU A 2 -44.44 -63.93 8.70
C GLU A 2 -45.70 -63.32 8.04
N ILE A 3 -45.48 -62.24 7.26
CA ILE A 3 -46.11 -61.89 5.96
C ILE A 3 -46.89 -60.53 5.91
N VAL A 4 -46.18 -59.49 5.40
CA VAL A 4 -46.56 -58.41 4.41
C VAL A 4 -47.84 -57.57 4.63
N ASP A 5 -48.19 -56.44 3.99
CA ASP A 5 -47.63 -55.32 3.19
C ASP A 5 -48.82 -54.38 2.84
N SER A 6 -48.58 -53.26 2.13
CA SER A 6 -49.58 -52.50 1.32
C SER A 6 -50.66 -51.69 2.07
N GLN A 7 -51.26 -50.59 1.57
CA GLN A 7 -51.15 -49.74 0.36
C GLN A 7 -51.60 -48.30 0.78
N PHE A 8 -51.03 -47.16 0.37
CA PHE A 8 -50.92 -46.47 -0.92
C PHE A 8 -52.21 -45.78 -1.49
N ARG A 9 -52.05 -44.51 -1.95
CA ARG A 9 -52.98 -43.62 -2.73
C ARG A 9 -54.03 -42.84 -1.87
N SER A 10 -54.47 -41.60 -2.15
CA SER A 10 -54.36 -40.70 -3.33
C SER A 10 -54.42 -39.18 -2.97
N PHE A 11 -53.90 -38.29 -3.84
CA PHE A 11 -54.17 -36.82 -3.87
C PHE A 11 -55.42 -36.49 -4.71
N PRO A 12 -56.12 -35.32 -4.55
CA PRO A 12 -55.92 -34.13 -5.42
C PRO A 12 -56.26 -32.76 -4.72
N PRO A 13 -56.65 -31.62 -5.37
CA PRO A 13 -55.70 -30.64 -5.95
C PRO A 13 -56.01 -29.11 -5.76
N ARG A 14 -55.03 -28.25 -6.16
CA ARG A 14 -55.12 -26.84 -6.68
C ARG A 14 -55.42 -25.63 -5.76
N GLU A 15 -54.63 -24.57 -6.02
CA GLU A 15 -54.56 -23.18 -5.49
C GLU A 15 -55.69 -22.25 -6.03
N PRO A 16 -55.81 -20.92 -5.71
CA PRO A 16 -54.90 -19.96 -5.02
C PRO A 16 -55.63 -19.15 -3.88
N TRP A 17 -55.28 -17.94 -3.36
CA TRP A 17 -54.43 -16.81 -3.82
C TRP A 17 -53.86 -15.88 -2.69
N LEU A 18 -52.81 -15.12 -3.07
CA LEU A 18 -52.30 -13.80 -2.60
C LEU A 18 -52.89 -13.11 -1.34
N LEU A 19 -52.03 -12.76 -0.35
CA LEU A 19 -51.69 -11.36 0.03
C LEU A 19 -50.92 -11.22 1.37
N ARG A 20 -49.63 -10.82 1.30
CA ARG A 20 -49.00 -9.65 1.98
C ARG A 20 -47.48 -9.80 2.10
N ARG A 21 -46.74 -9.05 1.27
CA ARG A 21 -45.29 -8.84 1.44
C ARG A 21 -45.07 -7.84 2.58
N SER A 22 -44.67 -8.32 3.74
CA SER A 22 -44.08 -7.46 4.78
C SER A 22 -42.62 -7.19 4.40
N VAL A 23 -42.34 -5.99 3.87
CA VAL A 23 -40.97 -5.54 3.61
C VAL A 23 -40.31 -5.24 4.94
N VAL A 24 -39.57 -6.22 5.46
CA VAL A 24 -38.67 -5.98 6.60
C VAL A 24 -37.53 -5.11 6.10
N LEU A 25 -37.54 -3.84 6.48
CA LEU A 25 -36.42 -2.91 6.30
C LEU A 25 -35.25 -3.36 7.18
N THR A 26 -34.51 -4.36 6.70
CA THR A 26 -33.23 -4.75 7.29
C THR A 26 -32.23 -3.62 7.10
N SER A 27 -32.04 -2.84 8.17
CA SER A 27 -31.06 -1.75 8.24
C SER A 27 -29.70 -2.22 7.71
N PRO A 28 -28.97 -1.42 6.91
CA PRO A 28 -27.67 -1.82 6.40
C PRO A 28 -26.76 -2.11 7.58
N ARG A 29 -26.26 -3.36 7.64
CA ARG A 29 -25.22 -3.72 8.60
C ARG A 29 -24.10 -2.71 8.48
N ARG A 30 -23.70 -2.09 9.60
CA ARG A 30 -22.40 -1.42 9.69
C ARG A 30 -21.37 -2.41 9.17
N SER A 31 -20.82 -2.13 8.00
CA SER A 31 -19.62 -2.79 7.51
C SER A 31 -18.56 -2.50 8.55
N PHE A 32 -18.24 -3.51 9.36
CA PHE A 32 -16.92 -3.60 9.96
C PHE A 32 -15.96 -3.64 8.78
N ILE A 33 -15.48 -2.47 8.36
CA ILE A 33 -14.24 -2.37 7.61
C ILE A 33 -13.21 -2.97 8.57
N ALA A 34 -12.91 -4.25 8.35
CA ALA A 34 -11.78 -4.88 9.00
C ALA A 34 -10.61 -3.96 8.69
N MET A 35 -10.00 -3.43 9.75
CA MET A 35 -8.79 -2.64 9.64
C MET A 35 -7.70 -3.60 9.20
N GLU A 36 -7.64 -3.84 7.90
CA GLU A 36 -6.71 -4.72 7.21
C GLU A 36 -5.35 -4.03 7.23
N GLN A 37 -4.80 -3.97 8.44
CA GLN A 37 -3.43 -3.57 8.73
C GLN A 37 -2.58 -4.40 7.79
N GLN A 38 -2.00 -3.74 6.79
CA GLN A 38 -1.31 -4.41 5.71
C GLN A 38 -0.05 -5.05 6.30
N ALA A 39 -0.22 -6.30 6.72
CA ALA A 39 0.65 -6.94 7.67
C ALA A 39 2.00 -7.17 7.01
N CYS A 40 3.09 -6.92 7.74
CA CYS A 40 4.43 -6.86 7.16
C CYS A 40 4.73 -8.11 6.31
N ALA A 41 4.74 -7.95 4.98
CA ALA A 41 5.13 -9.01 4.07
C ALA A 41 6.64 -9.21 4.13
N CYS A 42 7.09 -10.45 4.21
CA CYS A 42 8.51 -10.76 4.18
C CYS A 42 9.09 -10.44 2.78
N PRO A 43 10.13 -9.61 2.66
CA PRO A 43 10.69 -9.22 1.37
C PRO A 43 11.36 -10.38 0.61
N ARG A 44 11.58 -11.54 1.26
CA ARG A 44 12.21 -12.73 0.67
C ARG A 44 11.22 -13.73 0.08
N CYS A 45 9.94 -13.70 0.50
CA CYS A 45 8.94 -14.69 0.08
C CYS A 45 7.52 -14.14 -0.11
N SER A 46 7.33 -12.83 0.07
CA SER A 46 6.06 -12.09 -0.06
C SER A 46 4.91 -12.55 0.85
N ARG A 47 5.15 -13.51 1.76
CA ARG A 47 4.16 -13.95 2.75
C ARG A 47 4.06 -12.97 3.91
N THR A 48 2.85 -12.74 4.39
CA THR A 48 2.57 -12.04 5.65
C THR A 48 3.35 -12.66 6.82
N ILE A 49 3.97 -11.82 7.64
CA ILE A 49 4.65 -12.22 8.88
C ILE A 49 3.64 -12.23 10.04
N SER A 50 3.44 -13.39 10.67
CA SER A 50 2.63 -13.57 11.88
C SER A 50 3.45 -13.26 13.14
N PRO A 51 2.85 -12.83 14.27
CA PRO A 51 3.58 -12.65 15.53
C PRO A 51 4.24 -13.95 16.05
N GLU A 52 3.70 -15.11 15.70
CA GLU A 52 4.23 -16.43 16.06
C GLU A 52 5.33 -16.92 15.11
N ASP A 53 5.62 -16.19 14.03
CA ASP A 53 6.74 -16.51 13.17
C ASP A 53 8.06 -16.16 13.87
N THR A 54 9.14 -16.80 13.44
CA THR A 54 10.50 -16.53 13.89
C THR A 54 11.15 -15.61 12.87
N VAL A 55 11.44 -14.39 13.30
CA VAL A 55 11.84 -13.28 12.42
C VAL A 55 13.28 -12.83 12.67
N MET A 56 13.91 -12.32 11.62
CA MET A 56 15.13 -11.52 11.72
C MET A 56 14.81 -10.05 11.46
N PHE A 57 15.43 -9.19 12.25
CA PHE A 57 15.43 -7.75 12.09
C PHE A 57 16.63 -7.35 11.23
N GLY A 58 16.40 -7.15 9.93
CA GLY A 58 17.40 -6.57 9.03
C GLY A 58 17.36 -5.04 9.07
N PRO A 59 18.31 -4.34 8.42
CA PRO A 59 18.27 -2.89 8.28
C PRO A 59 16.96 -2.43 7.62
N GLY A 60 16.07 -1.85 8.43
CA GLY A 60 14.80 -1.26 8.01
C GLY A 60 13.63 -2.22 7.72
N ARG A 61 13.81 -3.56 7.73
CA ARG A 61 12.71 -4.50 7.39
C ARG A 61 12.74 -5.79 8.22
N LEU A 62 11.54 -6.24 8.63
CA LEU A 62 11.30 -7.59 9.15
C LEU A 62 11.37 -8.62 8.02
N SER A 63 11.91 -9.80 8.33
CA SER A 63 11.88 -10.96 7.44
C SER A 63 11.77 -12.26 8.24
N HIS A 64 11.24 -13.33 7.63
CA HIS A 64 11.34 -14.67 8.21
C HIS A 64 12.81 -15.11 8.33
N LEU A 65 13.14 -15.79 9.43
CA LEU A 65 14.43 -16.46 9.61
C LEU A 65 14.63 -17.53 8.52
N ASP A 66 13.65 -18.43 8.39
CA ASP A 66 13.45 -19.30 7.22
C ASP A 66 12.08 -19.03 6.60
N CYS A 67 12.06 -18.67 5.31
CA CYS A 67 10.84 -18.46 4.55
C CYS A 67 10.10 -19.75 4.20
N GLN A 68 10.80 -20.90 4.16
CA GLN A 68 10.19 -22.20 3.95
C GLN A 68 9.44 -22.66 5.20
N GLN A 69 10.00 -22.39 6.39
CA GLN A 69 9.40 -22.69 7.68
C GLN A 69 9.29 -21.44 8.57
N PRO A 70 8.27 -20.58 8.38
CA PRO A 70 8.09 -19.33 9.15
C PRO A 70 8.13 -19.49 10.67
N ARG A 71 7.74 -20.65 11.19
CA ARG A 71 7.68 -20.96 12.63
C ARG A 71 8.88 -21.75 13.18
N VAL A 72 9.97 -21.88 12.40
CA VAL A 72 11.23 -22.55 12.79
C VAL A 72 11.70 -22.09 14.19
N LEU A 73 12.44 -22.94 14.91
CA LEU A 73 13.01 -22.54 16.20
C LEU A 73 14.11 -21.47 16.04
N SER A 74 14.18 -20.51 16.97
CA SER A 74 15.26 -19.51 17.01
C SER A 74 16.63 -20.15 17.33
N ALA A 75 17.71 -19.37 17.20
CA ALA A 75 19.04 -19.87 17.59
C ALA A 75 19.11 -20.20 19.09
N GLU A 76 18.45 -19.39 19.92
CA GLU A 76 18.34 -19.53 21.37
C GLU A 76 17.45 -20.71 21.74
N GLU A 77 16.26 -20.85 21.13
CA GLU A 77 15.37 -22.00 21.32
C GLU A 77 16.11 -23.32 21.01
N ARG A 78 16.87 -23.36 19.90
CA ARG A 78 17.71 -24.52 19.55
C ARG A 78 18.82 -24.78 20.56
N ALA A 79 19.57 -23.75 20.96
CA ALA A 79 20.65 -23.89 21.93
C ALA A 79 20.15 -24.47 23.27
N LEU A 80 19.00 -24.00 23.76
CA LEU A 80 18.40 -24.53 25.00
C LEU A 80 17.98 -25.99 24.89
N LEU A 81 17.37 -26.42 23.78
CA LEU A 81 17.08 -27.84 23.55
C LEU A 81 18.35 -28.69 23.55
N PHE A 82 19.40 -28.22 22.87
CA PHE A 82 20.68 -28.90 22.84
C PHE A 82 21.40 -28.87 24.19
N THR A 83 21.19 -27.92 25.08
CA THR A 83 21.87 -27.90 26.38
C THR A 83 21.12 -28.69 27.45
N TYR A 84 19.79 -28.64 27.47
CA TYR A 84 18.98 -29.13 28.59
C TYR A 84 17.97 -30.24 28.25
N CYS A 85 17.70 -30.51 26.96
CA CYS A 85 16.62 -31.39 26.53
C CYS A 85 17.03 -32.47 25.52
N ARG A 86 18.28 -32.95 25.56
CA ARG A 86 18.75 -34.00 24.64
C ARG A 86 18.13 -35.37 24.93
N ASP A 87 18.06 -35.74 26.21
CA ASP A 87 17.95 -37.14 26.62
C ASP A 87 16.52 -37.61 26.97
N HIS A 88 15.55 -36.69 26.99
CA HIS A 88 14.13 -36.95 27.25
C HIS A 88 13.24 -36.57 26.04
N PRO A 89 11.96 -37.02 26.00
CA PRO A 89 11.08 -36.67 24.89
C PRO A 89 10.75 -35.18 24.84
N VAL A 90 10.99 -34.56 23.68
CA VAL A 90 10.80 -33.12 23.46
C VAL A 90 9.67 -32.79 22.50
N GLY A 91 9.27 -33.74 21.63
CA GLY A 91 8.17 -33.54 20.69
C GLY A 91 7.15 -34.65 20.81
N ASN A 92 5.89 -34.27 21.05
CA ASN A 92 4.74 -35.15 20.95
C ASN A 92 4.04 -34.96 19.59
N CYS A 93 3.76 -36.05 18.89
CA CYS A 93 3.01 -36.06 17.64
C CYS A 93 1.57 -36.54 17.86
N ILE A 94 0.63 -35.60 17.93
CA ILE A 94 -0.82 -35.84 18.08
C ILE A 94 -1.34 -36.86 17.04
N ALA A 95 -0.84 -36.82 15.80
CA ALA A 95 -1.32 -37.69 14.71
C ALA A 95 -0.94 -39.17 14.83
N CYS A 96 0.05 -39.53 15.66
CA CYS A 96 0.46 -40.92 15.86
C CYS A 96 0.70 -41.28 17.34
N ALA A 97 0.24 -40.43 18.25
CA ALA A 97 0.46 -40.49 19.71
C ALA A 97 1.90 -40.86 20.09
N GLY A 98 2.89 -40.35 19.34
CA GLY A 98 4.30 -40.69 19.51
C GLY A 98 5.07 -39.58 20.21
N ASP A 99 5.80 -39.93 21.26
CA ASP A 99 6.76 -39.07 21.93
C ASP A 99 8.18 -39.38 21.43
N PHE A 100 8.95 -38.34 21.13
CA PHE A 100 10.25 -38.45 20.47
C PHE A 100 11.31 -37.54 21.12
N LYS A 101 12.55 -38.03 21.21
CA LYS A 101 13.73 -37.29 21.67
C LYS A 101 14.27 -36.35 20.59
N LEU A 102 15.09 -35.38 20.98
CA LEU A 102 15.69 -34.41 20.05
C LEU A 102 16.47 -35.09 18.91
N SER A 103 17.21 -36.15 19.22
CA SER A 103 18.00 -36.95 18.27
C SER A 103 17.16 -37.70 17.23
N GLU A 104 15.89 -37.97 17.51
CA GLU A 104 14.97 -38.70 16.62
C GLU A 104 14.21 -37.74 15.70
N LEU A 105 14.10 -36.46 16.07
CA LEU A 105 13.32 -35.44 15.35
C LEU A 105 14.16 -34.56 14.43
N ALA A 106 15.44 -34.35 14.77
CA ALA A 106 16.28 -33.36 14.13
C ALA A 106 16.80 -33.81 12.76
N LEU A 107 16.16 -33.33 11.69
CA LEU A 107 16.70 -33.40 10.33
C LEU A 107 17.33 -32.05 9.97
N ASP A 108 18.64 -32.02 9.75
CA ASP A 108 19.30 -30.85 9.18
C ASP A 108 19.04 -30.79 7.67
N VAL A 109 18.29 -29.77 7.25
CA VAL A 109 18.05 -29.47 5.85
C VAL A 109 18.53 -28.05 5.60
N LEU A 110 19.69 -27.93 4.96
CA LEU A 110 20.29 -26.67 4.53
C LEU A 110 20.60 -25.69 5.70
N GLY A 111 21.05 -26.21 6.85
CA GLY A 111 21.45 -25.39 8.02
C GLY A 111 20.29 -24.98 8.93
N PHE A 112 19.07 -25.41 8.60
CA PHE A 112 17.88 -25.24 9.44
C PHE A 112 17.36 -26.62 9.87
N LEU A 113 17.30 -26.83 11.18
CA LEU A 113 16.78 -28.07 11.76
C LEU A 113 15.26 -28.09 11.64
N ARG A 114 14.74 -29.08 10.91
CA ARG A 114 13.31 -29.38 10.84
C ARG A 114 12.98 -30.49 11.82
N TYR A 115 12.00 -30.24 12.68
CA TYR A 115 11.54 -31.18 13.70
C TYR A 115 10.34 -31.95 13.14
N LEU A 116 10.59 -33.01 12.36
CA LEU A 116 9.53 -33.78 11.72
C LEU A 116 9.30 -35.09 12.48
N CYS A 117 8.04 -35.50 12.63
CA CYS A 117 7.69 -36.81 13.15
C CYS A 117 8.27 -37.94 12.25
N PRO A 118 9.06 -38.89 12.76
CA PRO A 118 9.63 -39.97 11.95
C PRO A 118 8.58 -40.83 11.24
N ARG A 119 7.41 -41.02 11.88
CA ARG A 119 6.33 -41.88 11.39
C ARG A 119 5.48 -41.21 10.32
N CYS A 120 4.96 -40.00 10.57
CA CYS A 120 4.00 -39.33 9.70
C CYS A 120 4.52 -38.05 9.02
N ARG A 121 5.78 -37.69 9.24
CA ARG A 121 6.48 -36.49 8.69
C ARG A 121 5.80 -35.14 8.96
N ARG A 122 4.82 -35.08 9.86
CA ARG A 122 4.20 -33.83 10.30
C ARG A 122 5.20 -33.01 11.12
N ASP A 123 5.19 -31.70 10.90
CA ASP A 123 6.01 -30.73 11.64
C ASP A 123 5.58 -30.71 13.13
N LEU A 124 6.56 -30.90 14.02
CA LEU A 124 6.42 -30.89 15.47
C LEU A 124 7.05 -29.65 16.10
N THR A 125 7.53 -28.68 15.32
CA THR A 125 8.24 -27.49 15.81
C THR A 125 7.47 -26.74 16.90
N ASP A 126 6.15 -26.58 16.75
CA ASP A 126 5.32 -25.94 17.80
C ASP A 126 5.11 -26.83 19.04
N SER A 127 5.15 -28.16 18.91
CA SER A 127 5.13 -29.12 20.02
C SER A 127 6.46 -29.08 20.80
N VAL A 128 7.59 -29.04 20.08
CA VAL A 128 8.94 -28.87 20.66
C VAL A 128 9.10 -27.51 21.32
N ARG A 129 8.53 -26.44 20.75
CA ARG A 129 8.46 -25.11 21.37
C ARG A 129 7.63 -25.11 22.65
N ALA A 130 6.45 -25.75 22.63
CA ALA A 130 5.62 -25.88 23.82
C ALA A 130 6.34 -26.67 24.94
N HIS A 131 7.06 -27.74 24.58
CA HIS A 131 7.94 -28.45 25.50
C HIS A 131 8.99 -27.51 26.12
N LEU A 132 9.75 -26.75 25.33
CA LEU A 132 10.81 -25.85 25.84
C LEU A 132 10.27 -24.88 26.90
N TYR A 133 9.08 -24.32 26.70
CA TYR A 133 8.45 -23.39 27.65
C TYR A 133 7.72 -24.06 28.83
N GLY A 134 7.53 -25.38 28.80
CA GLY A 134 6.98 -26.18 29.91
C GLY A 134 8.00 -27.07 30.65
N CYS A 135 9.19 -27.30 30.07
CA CYS A 135 10.11 -28.34 30.48
C CYS A 135 10.66 -28.14 31.90
N ALA A 136 10.36 -29.08 32.82
CA ALA A 136 10.85 -29.05 34.20
C ALA A 136 12.38 -29.07 34.31
N MET A 137 13.07 -29.75 33.39
CA MET A 137 14.54 -29.86 33.36
C MET A 137 15.24 -28.55 32.97
N LEU A 138 14.55 -27.63 32.29
CA LEU A 138 15.10 -26.32 31.95
C LEU A 138 15.04 -25.39 33.18
N PRO A 139 16.16 -24.82 33.67
CA PRO A 139 16.15 -23.95 34.83
C PRO A 139 15.14 -22.80 34.71
N MET A 140 14.39 -22.54 35.78
CA MET A 140 13.25 -21.63 35.76
C MET A 140 13.60 -20.23 35.23
N GLU A 141 14.75 -19.68 35.62
CA GLU A 141 15.21 -18.36 35.16
C GLU A 141 15.55 -18.36 33.65
N VAL A 142 16.18 -19.43 33.15
CA VAL A 142 16.49 -19.58 31.71
C VAL A 142 15.20 -19.68 30.91
N ARG A 143 14.22 -20.46 31.39
CA ARG A 143 12.89 -20.60 30.80
C ARG A 143 12.15 -19.26 30.74
N ARG A 144 12.12 -18.51 31.85
CA ARG A 144 11.52 -17.18 31.96
C ARG A 144 12.15 -16.20 30.98
N ARG A 145 13.48 -16.13 30.92
CA ARG A 145 14.20 -15.25 29.99
C ARG A 145 13.90 -15.58 28.52
N ALA A 146 13.80 -16.87 28.17
CA ALA A 146 13.42 -17.31 26.83
C ALA A 146 11.97 -16.94 26.48
N GLN A 147 11.03 -17.05 27.43
CA GLN A 147 9.64 -16.61 27.26
C GLN A 147 9.58 -15.09 27.03
N VAL A 148 10.23 -14.30 27.88
CA VAL A 148 10.28 -12.83 27.75
C VAL A 148 10.87 -12.42 26.40
N ALA A 149 11.98 -13.02 25.96
CA ALA A 149 12.57 -12.73 24.65
C ALA A 149 11.59 -13.02 23.50
N ARG A 150 10.83 -14.12 23.58
CA ARG A 150 9.83 -14.49 22.55
C ARG A 150 8.62 -13.57 22.55
N GLU A 151 8.17 -13.13 23.72
CA GLU A 151 7.09 -12.15 23.89
C GLU A 151 7.51 -10.76 23.41
N THR A 152 8.75 -10.34 23.68
CA THR A 152 9.33 -9.12 23.10
C THR A 152 9.34 -9.20 21.57
N ALA A 153 9.81 -10.31 20.98
CA ALA A 153 9.78 -10.51 19.53
C ALA A 153 8.35 -10.44 18.95
N ARG A 154 7.38 -11.11 19.59
CA ARG A 154 5.94 -11.03 19.24
C ARG A 154 5.41 -9.59 19.28
N SER A 155 5.77 -8.83 20.31
CA SER A 155 5.38 -7.43 20.46
C SER A 155 5.98 -6.54 19.36
N LEU A 156 7.26 -6.73 19.05
CA LEU A 156 7.95 -6.00 17.97
C LEU A 156 7.35 -6.28 16.59
N VAL A 157 6.97 -7.54 16.29
CA VAL A 157 6.26 -7.87 15.03
C VAL A 157 4.92 -7.13 14.95
N LYS A 158 4.13 -7.13 16.02
CA LYS A 158 2.85 -6.39 16.08
C LYS A 158 3.05 -4.89 15.87
N GLN A 159 4.00 -4.27 16.57
CA GLN A 159 4.33 -2.85 16.43
C GLN A 159 4.81 -2.51 15.01
N SER A 160 5.59 -3.38 14.37
CA SER A 160 6.03 -3.19 12.99
C SER A 160 4.86 -3.22 12.01
N SER A 161 3.93 -4.18 12.14
CA SER A 161 2.73 -4.24 11.29
C SER A 161 1.83 -3.03 11.48
N GLN A 162 1.67 -2.53 12.72
CA GLN A 162 0.94 -1.30 13.00
C GLN A 162 1.58 -0.07 12.34
N ARG A 163 2.91 0.08 12.45
CA ARG A 163 3.66 1.17 11.80
C ARG A 163 3.59 1.08 10.27
N GLY A 164 3.67 -0.12 9.71
CA GLY A 164 3.52 -0.37 8.28
C GLY A 164 2.14 0.05 7.76
N GLY A 165 1.07 -0.36 8.45
CA GLY A 165 -0.29 0.06 8.11
C GLY A 165 -0.51 1.57 8.23
N ALA A 166 0.01 2.21 9.27
CA ALA A 166 -0.07 3.66 9.43
C ALA A 166 0.66 4.42 8.29
N ALA A 167 1.83 3.92 7.86
CA ALA A 167 2.57 4.51 6.75
C ALA A 167 1.84 4.35 5.39
N ASP A 168 1.21 3.20 5.14
CA ASP A 168 0.38 2.98 3.93
C ASP A 168 -0.84 3.91 3.88
N VAL A 169 -1.56 4.09 5.00
CA VAL A 169 -2.66 5.05 5.07
C VAL A 169 -2.19 6.47 4.73
N LEU A 170 -1.09 6.93 5.34
CA LEU A 170 -0.51 8.25 5.06
C LEU A 170 -0.05 8.42 3.60
N MET A 171 0.47 7.36 2.97
CA MET A 171 0.82 7.41 1.54
C MET A 171 -0.42 7.60 0.66
N ARG A 172 -1.49 6.85 0.91
CA ARG A 172 -2.76 6.97 0.15
C ARG A 172 -3.43 8.32 0.36
N GLU A 173 -3.39 8.85 1.59
CA GLU A 173 -3.86 10.20 1.90
C GLU A 173 -3.06 11.25 1.10
N ALA A 174 -1.73 11.17 1.09
CA ALA A 174 -0.88 12.06 0.32
C ALA A 174 -1.12 11.96 -1.20
N GLU A 175 -1.28 10.75 -1.74
CA GLU A 175 -1.64 10.52 -3.15
C GLU A 175 -3.00 11.14 -3.49
N SER A 176 -4.00 10.97 -2.62
CA SER A 176 -5.34 11.57 -2.80
C SER A 176 -5.31 13.10 -2.75
N ALA A 177 -4.51 13.68 -1.84
CA ALA A 177 -4.32 15.13 -1.73
C ALA A 177 -3.61 15.71 -2.96
N LEU A 178 -2.59 15.02 -3.49
CA LEU A 178 -1.92 15.39 -4.74
C LEU A 178 -2.85 15.28 -5.96
N ALA A 179 -3.73 14.26 -6.01
CA ALA A 179 -4.74 14.13 -7.05
C ALA A 179 -5.76 15.28 -6.97
N ALA A 180 -6.26 15.61 -5.78
CA ALA A 180 -7.17 16.72 -5.55
C ALA A 180 -6.53 18.08 -5.91
N LEU A 181 -5.25 18.30 -5.56
CA LEU A 181 -4.51 19.51 -5.93
C LEU A 181 -4.37 19.63 -7.46
N ARG A 182 -4.00 18.54 -8.14
CA ARG A 182 -3.90 18.53 -9.63
C ARG A 182 -5.25 18.82 -10.28
N GLU A 183 -6.34 18.30 -9.72
CA GLU A 183 -7.69 18.58 -10.23
C GLU A 183 -8.11 20.03 -9.98
N ALA A 184 -7.86 20.56 -8.79
CA ALA A 184 -8.07 21.98 -8.49
C ALA A 184 -7.26 22.88 -9.46
N MET A 185 -6.00 22.54 -9.77
CA MET A 185 -5.20 23.25 -10.77
C MET A 185 -5.78 23.18 -12.19
N ARG A 186 -6.42 22.07 -12.58
CA ARG A 186 -7.14 21.95 -13.88
C ARG A 186 -8.44 22.74 -13.92
N GLN A 187 -9.16 22.79 -12.80
CA GLN A 187 -10.42 23.53 -12.67
C GLN A 187 -10.23 25.02 -12.40
N THR A 188 -9.05 25.42 -11.90
CA THR A 188 -8.68 26.84 -11.79
C THR A 188 -8.61 27.42 -13.20
N PRO A 189 -9.44 28.40 -13.56
CA PRO A 189 -9.28 29.09 -14.83
C PRO A 189 -7.93 29.78 -14.82
N ILE A 190 -6.99 29.29 -15.65
CA ILE A 190 -5.64 29.85 -15.81
C ILE A 190 -5.78 31.37 -15.88
N LEU A 191 -5.17 32.04 -14.90
CA LEU A 191 -5.33 33.46 -14.59
C LEU A 191 -5.59 34.28 -15.84
N ARG A 192 -6.88 34.60 -16.04
CA ARG A 192 -7.42 35.58 -17.00
C ARG A 192 -6.56 35.68 -18.26
N ARG A 193 -6.76 34.75 -19.22
CA ARG A 193 -6.18 34.82 -20.58
C ARG A 193 -6.10 36.29 -20.98
N VAL A 194 -4.89 36.84 -21.08
CA VAL A 194 -4.68 38.13 -21.70
C VAL A 194 -5.20 37.94 -23.12
N SER A 195 -6.37 38.51 -23.39
CA SER A 195 -7.16 38.17 -24.57
C SER A 195 -6.38 38.60 -25.80
N ALA A 196 -5.75 37.63 -26.45
CA ALA A 196 -4.83 37.90 -27.55
C ALA A 196 -5.60 38.62 -28.66
N ILE A 197 -5.05 39.74 -29.09
CA ILE A 197 -5.70 40.68 -30.01
C ILE A 197 -5.34 40.26 -31.42
N GLU A 198 -6.34 39.96 -32.24
CA GLU A 198 -6.13 39.64 -33.64
C GLU A 198 -5.99 40.92 -34.48
N HIS A 199 -4.99 40.95 -35.37
CA HIS A 199 -4.74 42.03 -36.31
C HIS A 199 -4.14 41.45 -37.59
N GLN A 200 -4.85 41.56 -38.72
CA GLN A 200 -4.39 41.11 -40.05
C GLN A 200 -3.85 39.65 -40.10
N GLY A 201 -4.51 38.71 -39.41
CA GLY A 201 -4.08 37.30 -39.38
C GLY A 201 -2.92 37.00 -38.41
N TRP A 202 -2.49 37.99 -37.63
CA TRP A 202 -1.57 37.83 -36.51
C TRP A 202 -2.31 37.91 -35.18
N GLN A 203 -1.91 37.08 -34.23
CA GLN A 203 -2.37 37.07 -32.86
C GLN A 203 -1.33 37.76 -31.97
N ILE A 204 -1.72 38.87 -31.33
CA ILE A 204 -0.84 39.69 -30.47
C ILE A 204 -1.18 39.44 -29.01
N THR A 205 -0.23 38.91 -28.25
CA THR A 205 -0.36 38.68 -26.81
C THR A 205 0.55 39.66 -26.05
N PRO A 206 -0.01 40.66 -25.33
CA PRO A 206 0.77 41.49 -24.41
C PRO A 206 1.39 40.63 -23.30
N HIS A 207 2.65 40.93 -22.98
CA HIS A 207 3.45 40.22 -21.98
C HIS A 207 4.46 41.19 -21.34
N SER A 208 4.02 42.40 -21.01
CA SER A 208 4.85 43.39 -20.33
C SER A 208 5.27 42.90 -18.96
N TYR A 209 6.52 43.17 -18.60
CA TYR A 209 7.17 42.69 -17.38
C TYR A 209 7.69 43.85 -16.55
N GLU A 210 7.79 43.63 -15.25
CA GLU A 210 8.25 44.63 -14.29
C GLU A 210 9.79 44.65 -14.23
N VAL A 211 10.35 45.84 -14.09
CA VAL A 211 11.78 46.11 -13.88
C VAL A 211 11.91 47.04 -12.68
N ASP A 212 12.81 46.67 -11.77
CA ASP A 212 13.17 47.41 -10.55
C ASP A 212 12.01 47.75 -9.59
N GLY A 213 10.90 47.00 -9.63
CA GLY A 213 9.82 47.06 -8.65
C GLY A 213 8.93 48.32 -8.70
N ALA A 214 9.02 49.10 -9.77
CA ALA A 214 8.25 50.33 -9.94
C ALA A 214 7.92 50.69 -11.40
N ARG A 215 8.49 50.01 -12.40
CA ARG A 215 8.33 50.36 -13.82
C ARG A 215 8.11 49.14 -14.69
N TRP A 216 7.30 49.30 -15.73
CA TRP A 216 6.91 48.25 -16.66
C TRP A 216 7.59 48.40 -18.02
N CYS A 217 8.28 47.34 -18.45
CA CYS A 217 8.79 47.18 -19.80
C CYS A 217 7.68 46.66 -20.73
N PRO A 218 7.29 47.39 -21.78
CA PRO A 218 6.35 46.94 -22.80
C PRO A 218 6.93 45.78 -23.61
N LYS A 219 6.20 44.68 -23.67
CA LYS A 219 6.57 43.51 -24.45
C LYS A 219 5.35 42.85 -25.05
N ALA A 220 5.42 42.49 -26.32
CA ALA A 220 4.37 41.75 -27.02
C ALA A 220 4.96 40.53 -27.74
N LEU A 221 4.17 39.45 -27.76
CA LEU A 221 4.42 38.25 -28.54
C LEU A 221 3.44 38.22 -29.70
N MET A 222 3.94 38.19 -30.93
CA MET A 222 3.13 38.10 -32.15
C MET A 222 3.24 36.68 -32.70
N ARG A 223 2.11 36.05 -33.07
CA ARG A 223 2.04 34.74 -33.72
C ARG A 223 1.25 34.83 -35.02
N ASN A 224 1.82 34.37 -36.13
CA ASN A 224 1.08 34.25 -37.39
C ASN A 224 0.12 33.05 -37.32
N VAL A 225 -1.18 33.26 -37.57
CA VAL A 225 -2.20 32.20 -37.47
C VAL A 225 -2.15 31.23 -38.65
N ALA A 226 -1.67 31.67 -39.83
CA ALA A 226 -1.64 30.86 -41.05
C ALA A 226 -0.40 29.95 -41.20
N ARG A 227 0.71 30.26 -40.51
CA ARG A 227 1.96 29.47 -40.54
C ARG A 227 2.31 28.76 -39.22
N GLU A 228 1.39 28.77 -38.26
CA GLU A 228 1.44 28.18 -36.90
C GLU A 228 2.63 28.51 -35.97
N SER A 229 3.81 28.94 -36.46
CA SER A 229 5.07 28.81 -35.69
C SER A 229 5.97 30.06 -35.63
N LEU A 230 5.63 31.19 -36.25
CA LEU A 230 6.45 32.40 -36.19
C LEU A 230 6.11 33.23 -34.93
N HIS A 231 6.94 33.11 -33.89
CA HIS A 231 6.88 33.90 -32.66
C HIS A 231 7.85 35.08 -32.71
N THR A 232 7.36 36.26 -33.09
CA THR A 232 8.16 37.50 -33.07
C THR A 232 7.92 38.23 -31.75
N GLN A 233 8.99 38.46 -30.98
CA GLN A 233 8.94 39.27 -29.76
C GLN A 233 9.32 40.72 -30.07
N VAL A 234 8.47 41.65 -29.64
CA VAL A 234 8.80 43.07 -29.61
C VAL A 234 9.12 43.46 -28.18
N ALA A 235 10.30 44.02 -27.94
CA ALA A 235 10.71 44.64 -26.68
C ALA A 235 11.10 46.10 -26.96
N LEU A 236 10.54 47.04 -26.21
CA LEU A 236 10.75 48.47 -26.45
C LEU A 236 11.37 49.11 -25.21
N ALA A 237 12.33 50.01 -25.40
CA ALA A 237 13.09 50.63 -24.32
C ALA A 237 12.32 51.71 -23.51
N ARG A 238 11.05 51.95 -23.84
CA ARG A 238 10.21 52.95 -23.15
C ARG A 238 9.56 52.32 -21.92
N MET A 239 9.73 52.94 -20.76
CA MET A 239 9.14 52.47 -19.50
C MET A 239 7.78 53.13 -19.22
N PHE A 240 6.93 52.45 -18.45
CA PHE A 240 5.62 52.94 -18.00
C PHE A 240 5.41 52.70 -16.51
N ASP A 241 4.63 53.55 -15.85
CA ASP A 241 4.32 53.42 -14.41
C ASP A 241 3.26 52.35 -14.14
N THR A 242 2.43 52.00 -15.14
CA THR A 242 1.44 50.91 -15.02
C THR A 242 1.66 49.82 -16.06
N LYS A 243 1.31 48.58 -15.69
CA LYS A 243 1.28 47.44 -16.61
C LYS A 243 0.33 47.67 -17.79
N GLN A 244 -0.82 48.31 -17.54
CA GLN A 244 -1.87 48.51 -18.53
C GLN A 244 -1.39 49.43 -19.67
N ASP A 245 -0.64 50.49 -19.35
CA ASP A 245 -0.09 51.39 -20.35
C ASP A 245 1.04 50.73 -21.14
N ALA A 246 1.89 49.93 -20.48
CA ALA A 246 2.92 49.12 -21.14
C ALA A 246 2.31 48.10 -22.12
N ASP A 247 1.28 47.37 -21.70
CA ASP A 247 0.58 46.38 -22.54
C ASP A 247 -0.14 47.06 -23.70
N ALA A 248 -0.80 48.20 -23.48
CA ALA A 248 -1.45 48.97 -24.54
C ALA A 248 -0.45 49.48 -25.59
N TYR A 249 0.68 50.03 -25.14
CA TYR A 249 1.75 50.49 -26.03
C TYR A 249 2.44 49.35 -26.78
N ALA A 250 2.65 48.21 -26.12
CA ALA A 250 3.21 47.02 -26.76
C ALA A 250 2.31 46.49 -27.89
N VAL A 251 0.99 46.50 -27.70
CA VAL A 251 0.01 46.15 -28.74
C VAL A 251 0.01 47.16 -29.89
N GLU A 252 0.04 48.45 -29.57
CA GLU A 252 0.02 49.54 -30.56
C GLU A 252 1.25 49.47 -31.49
N MET A 253 2.43 49.27 -30.91
CA MET A 253 3.67 49.08 -31.66
C MET A 253 3.73 47.74 -32.42
N ALA A 254 3.19 46.66 -31.86
CA ALA A 254 3.06 45.38 -32.56
C ALA A 254 2.20 45.51 -33.83
N LYS A 255 1.06 46.22 -33.76
CA LYS A 255 0.23 46.51 -34.93
C LYS A 255 0.99 47.29 -36.00
N ARG A 256 1.67 48.39 -35.63
CA ARG A 256 2.51 49.16 -36.57
C ARG A 256 3.60 48.32 -37.26
N LEU A 257 4.20 47.37 -36.55
CA LEU A 257 5.20 46.47 -37.12
C LEU A 257 4.59 45.48 -38.12
N ILE A 258 3.38 44.96 -37.85
CA ILE A 258 2.61 44.15 -38.79
C ILE A 258 2.20 44.98 -40.01
N ASP A 259 1.71 46.21 -39.81
CA ASP A 259 1.28 47.09 -40.91
C ASP A 259 2.45 47.48 -41.84
N ASN A 260 3.64 47.75 -41.28
CA ASN A 260 4.82 48.18 -42.05
C ASN A 260 5.63 47.02 -42.66
N HIS A 261 5.64 45.85 -42.02
CA HIS A 261 6.55 44.74 -42.38
C HIS A 261 5.87 43.38 -42.47
N GLY A 262 4.54 43.29 -42.37
CA GLY A 262 3.79 42.03 -42.33
C GLY A 262 3.98 41.14 -43.56
N GLN A 263 4.35 41.69 -44.71
CA GLN A 263 4.70 40.91 -45.91
C GLN A 263 6.18 40.46 -45.95
N ALA A 264 7.08 41.13 -45.23
CA ALA A 264 8.49 40.76 -45.12
C ALA A 264 8.77 39.81 -43.94
N LEU A 265 7.84 39.75 -42.98
CA LEU A 265 7.83 38.84 -41.83
C LEU A 265 6.88 37.64 -42.04
N ALA A 266 6.30 37.48 -43.24
CA ALA A 266 5.37 36.41 -43.60
C ALA A 266 6.07 35.09 -43.96
#